data_AF-M3UHF3-F1
#
_entry.id   AF-M3UHF3-F1
#
_cell.length_a   1.000
_cell.length_b   1.000
_cell.length_c   1.000
_cell.angle_alpha   90.00
_cell.angle_beta   90.00
_cell.angle_gamma   90.00
#
_symmetry.space_group_name_H-M   'P 1'
#
loop_
_entity.id
_entity.type
_entity.pdbx_description
1 polymer ?
#
loop_
_entity_poly.entity_id
_entity_poly.type
_entity_poly.pdbx_seq_one_letter_code
_entity_poly.pdbx_strand_id
1 'polypeptide(L)'
;MDDEQNIYKESTQNIPFLQWLNQKKSNVFSQLYNYIPNNYTSPQLYPNEFIIFLGELFPPHIVRTETSNFFDVAITHIKAYPALTSLIYFVYRSNFSALPNTSLTSDGGWGCTIRACQMLLANAIIKLFGSDNINRKTVIHWFLDFYNSECPYSIHSLFTTQIIVSGNPNGSSFLPFSSVIYALTELVNKDFNRAFECHVITNKFLLKSINKPTIVFIPFTIPDKFDQRLITIFSFNLFAGMVGGSKQKAFYFFGIHHNQLLFLDPHFVRPCASSIMKFDEKDYIAKLSDIKSLRINELERSVVFSFVIHSFQELISLQELAKNVLGIDDKQLTIKREECDGFEVLEF
;
A
#
# COMPACT_ATOMS: atom_id res chain seq x y z
N MET A 1 19.29 -19.97 -9.71
CA MET A 1 19.75 -18.71 -9.10
C MET A 1 20.76 -18.02 -10.00
N ASP A 2 21.83 -18.71 -10.44
CA ASP A 2 22.79 -18.14 -11.40
C ASP A 2 22.18 -17.79 -12.77
N ASP A 3 21.28 -18.61 -13.30
CA ASP A 3 20.61 -18.33 -14.58
C ASP A 3 19.67 -17.12 -14.52
N GLU A 4 18.85 -17.00 -13.47
CA GLU A 4 17.96 -15.83 -13.27
C GLU A 4 18.76 -14.53 -13.10
N GLN A 5 19.90 -14.60 -12.42
CA GLN A 5 20.76 -13.44 -12.23
C GLN A 5 21.52 -13.04 -13.50
N ASN A 6 21.82 -14.01 -14.37
CA ASN A 6 22.36 -13.75 -15.71
C ASN A 6 21.29 -13.14 -16.62
N ILE A 7 20.07 -13.70 -16.65
CA ILE A 7 18.92 -13.12 -17.40
C ILE A 7 18.66 -11.69 -16.95
N TYR A 8 18.68 -11.44 -15.63
CA TYR A 8 18.55 -10.09 -15.09
C TYR A 8 19.63 -9.15 -15.63
N LYS A 9 20.91 -9.56 -15.61
CA LYS A 9 22.02 -8.73 -16.13
C LYS A 9 21.84 -8.45 -17.62
N GLU A 10 21.53 -9.47 -18.42
CA GLU A 10 21.30 -9.33 -19.87
C GLU A 10 20.14 -8.38 -20.18
N SER A 11 19.06 -8.43 -19.39
CA SER A 11 17.87 -7.57 -19.57
C SER A 11 18.20 -6.08 -19.46
N THR A 12 19.26 -5.72 -18.71
CA THR A 12 19.66 -4.32 -18.51
C THR A 12 20.59 -3.78 -19.61
N GLN A 13 21.06 -4.63 -20.52
CA GLN A 13 22.02 -4.25 -21.57
C GLN A 13 21.35 -3.90 -22.90
N ASN A 14 20.17 -4.46 -23.20
CA ASN A 14 19.49 -4.36 -24.49
C ASN A 14 18.31 -3.37 -24.49
N ILE A 15 18.55 -2.14 -24.03
CA ILE A 15 17.50 -1.12 -23.90
C ILE A 15 17.52 -0.19 -25.12
N PRO A 16 16.40 0.01 -25.83
CA PRO A 16 16.29 0.98 -26.93
C PRO A 16 16.80 2.37 -26.55
N PHE A 17 17.60 2.99 -27.42
CA PHE A 17 18.31 4.25 -27.11
C PHE A 17 17.37 5.39 -26.62
N LEU A 18 16.21 5.57 -27.25
CA LEU A 18 15.25 6.60 -26.85
C LEU A 18 14.67 6.35 -25.46
N GLN A 19 14.37 5.10 -25.14
CA GLN A 19 13.90 4.68 -23.81
C GLN A 19 15.00 4.92 -22.77
N TRP A 20 16.22 4.48 -23.06
CA TRP A 20 17.39 4.71 -22.21
C TRP A 20 17.61 6.19 -21.93
N LEU A 21 17.55 7.05 -22.95
CA LEU A 21 17.75 8.49 -22.81
C LEU A 21 16.72 9.14 -21.88
N ASN A 22 15.44 8.77 -22.03
CA ASN A 22 14.36 9.29 -21.18
C ASN A 22 14.50 8.80 -19.73
N GLN A 23 14.87 7.54 -19.52
CA GLN A 23 15.09 6.98 -18.19
C GLN A 23 16.33 7.58 -17.50
N LYS A 24 17.39 7.88 -18.25
CA LYS A 24 18.54 8.63 -17.71
C LYS A 24 18.15 10.03 -17.24
N LYS A 25 17.30 10.74 -17.98
CA LYS A 25 16.74 12.02 -17.51
C LYS A 25 15.96 11.84 -16.21
N SER A 26 15.09 10.82 -16.14
CA SER A 26 14.33 10.49 -14.92
C SER A 26 15.24 10.27 -13.71
N ASN A 27 16.32 9.48 -13.86
CA ASN A 27 17.30 9.24 -12.79
C ASN A 27 18.00 10.52 -12.30
N VAL A 28 18.24 11.49 -13.19
CA VAL A 28 18.84 12.78 -12.82
C VAL A 28 17.82 13.64 -12.10
N PHE A 29 16.59 13.73 -12.63
CA PHE A 29 15.51 14.50 -12.01
C PHE A 29 15.14 13.98 -10.62
N SER A 30 15.26 12.68 -10.36
CA SER A 30 14.96 12.12 -9.04
C SER A 30 15.87 12.67 -7.94
N GLN A 31 17.11 13.07 -8.26
CA GLN A 31 18.03 13.70 -7.29
C GLN A 31 17.53 15.09 -6.84
N LEU A 32 16.73 15.75 -7.68
CA LEU A 32 16.14 17.05 -7.39
C LEU A 32 14.75 16.94 -6.76
N TYR A 33 14.18 15.73 -6.69
CA TYR A 33 12.79 15.54 -6.29
C TYR A 33 12.50 16.05 -4.88
N ASN A 34 13.46 15.93 -3.97
CA ASN A 34 13.32 16.40 -2.58
C ASN A 34 13.22 17.94 -2.45
N TYR A 35 13.55 18.69 -3.49
CA TYR A 35 13.38 20.14 -3.51
C TYR A 35 11.98 20.57 -3.96
N ILE A 36 11.15 19.63 -4.44
CA ILE A 36 9.77 19.91 -4.80
C ILE A 36 8.97 20.08 -3.50
N PRO A 37 8.27 21.21 -3.30
CA PRO A 37 7.49 21.44 -2.10
C PRO A 37 6.43 20.35 -1.90
N ASN A 38 6.36 19.83 -0.67
CA ASN A 38 5.27 18.96 -0.26
C ASN A 38 4.25 19.74 0.57
N ASN A 39 3.03 19.85 0.06
CA ASN A 39 2.00 20.71 0.63
C ASN A 39 1.13 20.02 1.69
N TYR A 40 1.39 18.75 2.03
CA TYR A 40 0.64 18.04 3.06
C TYR A 40 1.17 18.34 4.45
N THR A 41 0.26 18.71 5.35
CA THR A 41 0.58 19.10 6.72
C THR A 41 0.42 17.94 7.70
N SER A 42 1.05 18.07 8.86
CA SER A 42 0.77 17.21 10.01
C SER A 42 -0.71 17.26 10.39
N PRO A 43 -1.26 16.18 10.95
CA PRO A 43 -2.65 16.12 11.40
C PRO A 43 -2.94 17.20 12.44
N GLN A 44 -4.15 17.77 12.34
CA GLN A 44 -4.67 18.63 13.40
C GLN A 44 -5.28 17.72 14.47
N LEU A 45 -4.77 17.80 15.70
CA LEU A 45 -5.25 17.00 16.80
C LEU A 45 -6.40 17.69 17.53
N TYR A 46 -7.46 16.92 17.82
CA TYR A 46 -8.64 17.36 18.55
C TYR A 46 -8.67 16.67 19.92
N PRO A 47 -8.53 17.39 21.04
CA PRO A 47 -8.24 16.82 22.37
C PRO A 47 -9.18 15.70 22.84
N ASN A 48 -10.46 15.79 22.48
CA ASN A 48 -11.53 14.90 22.95
C ASN A 48 -11.93 13.84 21.92
N GLU A 49 -11.23 13.76 20.80
CA GLU A 49 -11.52 12.82 19.72
C GLU A 49 -10.60 11.59 19.83
N PHE A 50 -11.06 10.46 19.32
CA PHE A 50 -10.26 9.24 19.26
C PHE A 50 -9.40 9.22 17.98
N ILE A 51 -8.40 8.34 17.96
CA ILE A 51 -7.70 7.92 16.75
C ILE A 51 -8.11 6.50 16.43
N ILE A 52 -8.55 6.25 15.20
CA ILE A 52 -8.68 4.90 14.66
C ILE A 52 -7.40 4.56 13.92
N PHE A 53 -6.78 3.45 14.26
CA PHE A 53 -5.55 2.96 13.67
C PHE A 53 -5.71 1.48 13.33
N LEU A 54 -5.69 1.14 12.04
CA LEU A 54 -5.75 -0.24 11.54
C LEU A 54 -6.83 -1.11 12.23
N GLY A 55 -8.05 -0.60 12.36
CA GLY A 55 -9.17 -1.31 12.99
C GLY A 55 -9.25 -1.20 14.51
N GLU A 56 -8.29 -0.54 15.16
CA GLU A 56 -8.24 -0.34 16.61
C GLU A 56 -8.57 1.12 16.97
N LEU A 57 -9.36 1.31 18.03
CA LEU A 57 -9.75 2.62 18.53
C LEU A 57 -8.90 3.01 19.75
N PHE A 58 -8.20 4.14 19.64
CA PHE A 58 -7.42 4.73 20.70
C PHE A 58 -8.19 5.95 21.27
N PRO A 59 -8.82 5.81 22.45
CA PRO A 59 -9.54 6.92 23.07
C PRO A 59 -8.57 7.98 23.60
N PRO A 60 -8.99 9.25 23.70
CA PRO A 60 -8.15 10.30 24.25
C PRO A 60 -7.79 9.99 25.71
N HIS A 61 -6.53 10.22 26.05
CA HIS A 61 -6.04 10.23 27.42
C HIS A 61 -6.58 11.47 28.13
N ILE A 62 -7.19 11.28 29.30
CA ILE A 62 -7.68 12.38 30.13
C ILE A 62 -6.47 13.13 30.70
N VAL A 63 -6.25 14.35 30.24
CA VAL A 63 -5.23 15.23 30.80
C VAL A 63 -5.94 16.33 31.59
N ARG A 64 -5.66 16.43 32.89
CA ARG A 64 -6.11 17.57 33.70
C ARG A 64 -5.28 18.78 33.29
N THR A 65 -5.77 19.55 32.32
CA THR A 65 -5.03 20.69 31.77
C THR A 65 -5.82 21.97 32.03
N GLU A 66 -5.14 22.95 32.62
CA GLU A 66 -5.65 24.32 32.77
C GLU A 66 -5.36 25.16 31.51
N THR A 67 -4.51 24.66 30.61
CA THR A 67 -4.10 25.34 29.38
C THR A 67 -4.44 24.53 28.12
N SER A 68 -4.75 25.22 27.03
CA SER A 68 -5.04 24.65 25.71
C SER A 68 -3.83 24.77 24.77
N ASN A 69 -2.62 24.46 25.25
CA ASN A 69 -1.40 24.57 24.44
C ASN A 69 -1.19 23.30 23.59
N PHE A 70 -0.32 23.37 22.58
CA PHE A 70 -0.08 22.25 21.64
C PHE A 70 0.36 20.95 22.34
N PHE A 71 1.21 21.03 23.36
CA PHE A 71 1.71 19.86 24.07
C PHE A 71 0.60 19.15 24.85
N ASP A 72 -0.29 19.92 25.48
CA ASP A 72 -1.45 19.38 26.19
C ASP A 72 -2.33 18.56 25.24
N VAL A 73 -2.60 19.08 24.03
CA VAL A 73 -3.36 18.38 22.99
C VAL A 73 -2.63 17.14 22.45
N ALA A 74 -1.30 17.21 22.31
CA ALA A 74 -0.51 16.06 21.88
C ALA A 74 -0.58 14.92 22.91
N ILE A 75 -0.51 15.24 24.20
CA ILE A 75 -0.55 14.25 25.29
C ILE A 75 -1.89 13.51 25.34
N THR A 76 -3.01 14.15 24.95
CA THR A 76 -4.30 13.42 24.88
C THR A 76 -4.25 12.23 23.91
N HIS A 77 -3.32 12.19 22.96
CA HIS A 77 -3.21 11.11 21.98
C HIS A 77 -2.04 10.16 22.22
N ILE A 78 -1.35 10.28 23.36
CA ILE A 78 -0.11 9.54 23.65
C ILE A 78 -0.27 8.02 23.54
N LYS A 79 -1.47 7.48 23.81
CA LYS A 79 -1.76 6.04 23.71
C LYS A 79 -1.62 5.49 22.28
N ALA A 80 -1.89 6.31 21.27
CA ALA A 80 -1.77 5.90 19.86
C ALA A 80 -0.33 5.97 19.35
N TYR A 81 0.55 6.75 19.98
CA TYR A 81 1.87 7.07 19.45
C TYR A 81 2.76 5.84 19.19
N PRO A 82 2.85 4.85 20.10
CA PRO A 82 3.63 3.65 19.85
C PRO A 82 3.18 2.91 18.58
N ALA A 83 1.86 2.79 18.36
CA ALA A 83 1.30 2.15 17.18
C ALA A 83 1.61 2.97 15.90
N LEU A 84 1.41 4.27 15.95
CA LEU A 84 1.68 5.20 14.85
C LEU A 84 3.16 5.20 14.41
N THR A 85 4.10 5.10 15.36
CA THR A 85 5.54 5.03 15.08
C THR A 85 6.08 3.61 14.89
N SER A 86 5.19 2.63 14.75
CA SER A 86 5.57 1.23 14.49
C SER A 86 5.44 0.84 13.02
N LEU A 87 4.83 1.71 12.21
CA LEU A 87 4.56 1.46 10.79
C LEU A 87 5.86 1.35 9.99
N ILE A 88 5.92 0.34 9.13
CA ILE A 88 6.93 0.23 8.09
C ILE A 88 6.65 1.30 7.04
N TYR A 89 7.67 2.07 6.70
CA TYR A 89 7.61 3.25 5.85
C TYR A 89 8.57 3.11 4.67
N PHE A 90 8.00 2.93 3.47
CA PHE A 90 8.75 2.93 2.23
C PHE A 90 8.53 4.24 1.48
N VAL A 91 9.64 4.84 1.09
CA VAL A 91 9.69 6.05 0.28
C VAL A 91 10.43 5.76 -1.01
N TYR A 92 10.47 6.72 -1.94
CA TYR A 92 11.30 6.61 -3.13
C TYR A 92 12.75 6.30 -2.79
N ARG A 93 13.39 5.53 -3.66
CA ARG A 93 14.79 5.13 -3.55
C ARG A 93 15.60 5.55 -4.77
N SER A 94 16.90 5.72 -4.54
CA SER A 94 17.89 5.99 -5.58
C SER A 94 19.13 5.15 -5.37
N ASN A 95 19.96 5.03 -6.41
CA ASN A 95 21.22 4.30 -6.43
C ASN A 95 21.09 2.78 -6.28
N PHE A 96 19.90 2.22 -6.51
CA PHE A 96 19.75 0.77 -6.65
C PHE A 96 20.19 0.31 -8.05
N SER A 97 20.42 -0.99 -8.22
CA SER A 97 20.76 -1.59 -9.52
C SER A 97 19.63 -1.38 -10.54
N ALA A 98 19.98 -1.22 -11.81
CA ALA A 98 19.00 -0.95 -12.86
C ALA A 98 17.84 -1.98 -12.85
N LEU A 99 16.58 -1.52 -12.92
CA LEU A 99 15.43 -2.43 -12.92
C LEU A 99 15.41 -3.28 -14.19
N PRO A 100 14.88 -4.52 -14.14
CA PRO A 100 14.79 -5.41 -15.30
C PRO A 100 14.24 -4.70 -16.54
N ASN A 101 14.87 -4.89 -17.70
CA ASN A 101 14.48 -4.26 -18.98
C ASN A 101 14.47 -2.72 -18.98
N THR A 102 15.14 -2.06 -18.02
CA THR A 102 15.23 -0.59 -17.95
C THR A 102 16.62 -0.13 -17.53
N SER A 103 16.87 1.18 -17.67
CA SER A 103 18.06 1.86 -17.14
C SER A 103 17.76 2.68 -15.88
N LEU A 104 16.60 2.46 -15.26
CA LEU A 104 16.16 3.20 -14.07
C LEU A 104 16.90 2.69 -12.83
N THR A 105 17.55 3.62 -12.13
CA THR A 105 18.29 3.40 -10.88
C THR A 105 17.68 4.21 -9.73
N SER A 106 16.50 4.77 -9.96
CA SER A 106 15.68 5.46 -8.97
C SER A 106 14.21 5.40 -9.36
N ASP A 107 13.35 5.32 -8.36
CA ASP A 107 11.90 5.39 -8.52
C ASP A 107 11.29 6.76 -8.17
N GLY A 108 12.15 7.75 -7.89
CA GLY A 108 11.75 9.11 -7.59
C GLY A 108 10.94 9.74 -8.73
N GLY A 109 9.71 10.14 -8.42
CA GLY A 109 8.79 10.81 -9.33
C GLY A 109 7.86 9.90 -10.13
N TRP A 110 7.97 8.58 -10.00
CA TRP A 110 7.07 7.65 -10.70
C TRP A 110 6.65 6.42 -9.87
N GLY A 111 7.45 5.98 -8.90
CA GLY A 111 7.22 4.75 -8.15
C GLY A 111 6.20 4.82 -7.01
N CYS A 112 5.38 5.88 -6.90
CA CYS A 112 4.66 6.16 -5.64
C CYS A 112 3.61 5.10 -5.36
N THR A 113 2.89 4.65 -6.40
CA THR A 113 1.96 3.53 -6.34
C THR A 113 2.66 2.27 -5.81
N ILE A 114 3.88 1.97 -6.29
CA ILE A 114 4.65 0.81 -5.84
C ILE A 114 4.95 0.91 -4.34
N ARG A 115 5.50 2.04 -3.89
CA ARG A 115 5.86 2.24 -2.48
C ARG A 115 4.64 2.21 -1.55
N ALA A 116 3.53 2.81 -1.97
CA ALA A 116 2.28 2.77 -1.22
C ALA A 116 1.74 1.34 -1.07
N CYS A 117 1.74 0.53 -2.14
CA CYS A 117 1.33 -0.87 -2.09
C CYS A 117 2.32 -1.76 -1.31
N GLN A 118 3.63 -1.50 -1.38
CA GLN A 118 4.62 -2.17 -0.54
C GLN A 118 4.36 -1.88 0.95
N MET A 119 4.04 -0.63 1.31
CA MET A 119 3.66 -0.28 2.69
C MET A 119 2.38 -0.99 3.12
N LEU A 120 1.38 -1.06 2.23
CA LEU A 120 0.12 -1.78 2.50
C LEU A 120 0.40 -3.25 2.83
N LEU A 121 1.15 -3.95 1.98
CA LEU A 121 1.47 -5.36 2.20
C LEU A 121 2.33 -5.57 3.45
N ALA A 122 3.40 -4.78 3.62
CA ALA A 122 4.31 -4.93 4.75
C ALA A 122 3.62 -4.72 6.10
N ASN A 123 2.81 -3.67 6.23
CA ASN A 123 2.07 -3.41 7.47
C ASN A 123 0.91 -4.42 7.66
N ALA A 124 0.29 -4.91 6.59
CA ALA A 124 -0.68 -5.99 6.68
C ALA A 124 -0.04 -7.30 7.16
N ILE A 125 1.19 -7.62 6.74
CA ILE A 125 1.96 -8.75 7.27
C ILE A 125 2.22 -8.59 8.78
N ILE A 126 2.66 -7.40 9.23
CA ILE A 126 2.86 -7.13 10.66
C ILE A 126 1.56 -7.31 11.44
N LYS A 127 0.42 -6.82 10.92
CA LYS A 127 -0.89 -7.00 11.57
C LYS A 127 -1.33 -8.48 11.57
N LEU A 128 -1.10 -9.20 10.46
CA LEU A 128 -1.45 -10.60 10.33
C LEU A 128 -0.72 -11.44 11.37
N PHE A 129 0.59 -11.31 11.52
CA PHE A 129 1.30 -12.15 12.50
C PHE A 129 1.32 -11.58 13.92
N GLY A 130 1.16 -10.26 14.06
CA GLY A 130 1.43 -9.55 15.31
C GLY A 130 2.92 -9.28 15.49
N SER A 131 3.26 -8.12 16.06
CA SER A 131 4.67 -7.67 16.21
C SER A 131 5.53 -8.58 17.09
N ASP A 132 4.90 -9.40 17.94
CA ASP A 132 5.60 -10.35 18.81
C ASP A 132 5.99 -11.65 18.09
N ASN A 133 5.28 -12.02 17.00
CA ASN A 133 5.49 -13.28 16.30
C ASN A 133 6.31 -13.13 15.01
N ILE A 134 6.40 -11.93 14.45
CA ILE A 134 7.23 -11.66 13.27
C ILE A 134 8.16 -10.47 13.51
N ASN A 135 9.46 -10.68 13.24
CA ASN A 135 10.43 -9.61 13.36
C ASN A 135 10.25 -8.60 12.22
N ARG A 136 10.03 -7.33 12.58
CA ARG A 136 9.84 -6.24 11.61
C ARG A 136 11.02 -6.06 10.67
N LYS A 137 12.25 -6.23 11.15
CA LYS A 137 13.45 -6.20 10.32
C LYS A 137 13.42 -7.28 9.24
N THR A 138 12.92 -8.48 9.55
CA THR A 138 12.71 -9.55 8.56
C THR A 138 11.68 -9.14 7.52
N VAL A 139 10.57 -8.52 7.93
CA VAL A 139 9.56 -8.04 6.98
C VAL A 139 10.17 -6.97 6.08
N ILE A 140 10.88 -5.97 6.62
CA ILE A 140 11.56 -4.92 5.84
C ILE A 140 12.55 -5.53 4.82
N HIS A 141 13.30 -6.56 5.23
CA HIS A 141 14.25 -7.27 4.38
C HIS A 141 13.62 -7.78 3.08
N TRP A 142 12.37 -8.28 3.15
CA TRP A 142 11.65 -8.76 1.97
C TRP A 142 11.36 -7.69 0.91
N PHE A 143 11.44 -6.41 1.27
CA PHE A 143 11.12 -5.27 0.39
C PHE A 143 12.34 -4.41 0.01
N LEU A 144 13.55 -4.74 0.49
CA LEU A 144 14.75 -3.99 0.12
C LEU A 144 14.95 -4.01 -1.40
N ASP A 145 15.53 -2.94 -1.95
CA ASP A 145 15.64 -2.70 -3.40
C ASP A 145 16.78 -3.52 -4.05
N PHE A 146 16.73 -4.84 -3.88
CA PHE A 146 17.63 -5.79 -4.51
C PHE A 146 16.83 -6.81 -5.31
N TYR A 147 17.39 -7.21 -6.46
CA TYR A 147 16.95 -8.42 -7.15
C TYR A 147 17.59 -9.63 -6.47
N ASN A 148 16.86 -10.23 -5.52
CA ASN A 148 17.33 -11.36 -4.72
C ASN A 148 16.13 -12.16 -4.16
N SER A 149 16.28 -13.47 -3.97
CA SER A 149 15.25 -14.34 -3.40
C SER A 149 14.88 -13.97 -1.95
N GLU A 150 15.79 -13.36 -1.19
CA GLU A 150 15.52 -12.84 0.15
C GLU A 150 14.73 -11.51 0.14
N CYS A 151 14.66 -10.82 -1.01
CA CYS A 151 13.89 -9.60 -1.22
C CYS A 151 12.74 -9.82 -2.24
N PRO A 152 11.83 -10.79 -1.99
CA PRO A 152 10.86 -11.23 -2.99
C PRO A 152 9.82 -10.16 -3.35
N TYR A 153 9.70 -9.09 -2.57
CA TYR A 153 8.73 -8.01 -2.77
C TYR A 153 9.40 -6.68 -3.09
N SER A 154 10.67 -6.72 -3.47
CA SER A 154 11.42 -5.55 -3.94
C SER A 154 10.79 -4.98 -5.21
N ILE A 155 11.13 -3.72 -5.50
CA ILE A 155 10.75 -3.09 -6.77
C ILE A 155 11.32 -3.88 -7.97
N HIS A 156 12.48 -4.51 -7.83
CA HIS A 156 13.07 -5.37 -8.86
C HIS A 156 12.21 -6.60 -9.13
N SER A 157 11.77 -7.28 -8.07
CA SER A 157 10.91 -8.46 -8.17
C SER A 157 9.56 -8.11 -8.81
N LEU A 158 8.99 -6.94 -8.50
CA LEU A 158 7.78 -6.45 -9.18
C LEU A 158 7.98 -6.27 -10.69
N PHE A 159 9.13 -5.76 -11.12
CA PHE A 159 9.47 -5.60 -12.54
C PHE A 159 9.76 -6.92 -13.28
N THR A 160 9.65 -8.08 -12.60
CA THR A 160 9.62 -9.39 -13.27
C THR A 160 8.22 -9.88 -13.60
N THR A 161 7.18 -9.26 -13.03
CA THR A 161 5.79 -9.64 -13.28
C THR A 161 5.29 -9.02 -14.59
N GLN A 162 4.53 -9.79 -15.37
CA GLN A 162 4.07 -9.34 -16.69
C GLN A 162 3.12 -8.14 -16.59
N ILE A 163 2.33 -8.04 -15.52
CA ILE A 163 1.38 -6.94 -15.31
C ILE A 163 2.08 -5.60 -15.07
N ILE A 164 3.23 -5.60 -14.39
CA ILE A 164 4.02 -4.38 -14.17
C ILE A 164 4.75 -3.99 -15.44
N VAL A 165 5.40 -4.94 -16.13
CA VAL A 165 6.14 -4.66 -17.36
C VAL A 165 5.21 -4.13 -18.45
N SER A 166 4.02 -4.73 -18.61
CA SER A 166 3.05 -4.28 -19.61
C SER A 166 2.37 -2.95 -19.25
N GLY A 167 2.05 -2.72 -17.97
CA GLY A 167 1.48 -1.47 -17.49
C GLY A 167 2.49 -0.33 -17.37
N ASN A 168 3.79 -0.62 -17.41
CA ASN A 168 4.86 0.35 -17.31
C ASN A 168 5.96 0.13 -18.36
N PRO A 169 5.63 0.24 -19.66
CA PRO A 169 6.53 -0.12 -20.75
C PRO A 169 7.81 0.74 -20.76
N ASN A 170 7.74 1.97 -20.26
CA ASN A 170 8.87 2.89 -20.18
C ASN A 170 9.55 2.93 -18.79
N GLY A 171 9.07 2.13 -17.84
CA GLY A 171 9.53 2.12 -16.45
C GLY A 171 9.14 3.32 -15.60
N SER A 172 8.49 4.37 -16.15
CA SER A 172 8.06 5.59 -15.44
C SER A 172 6.59 5.98 -15.63
N SER A 173 5.78 5.06 -16.16
CA SER A 173 4.34 5.25 -16.40
C SER A 173 3.56 5.14 -15.10
N PHE A 174 2.41 5.83 -15.02
CA PHE A 174 1.49 5.69 -13.90
C PHE A 174 0.94 4.25 -13.85
N LEU A 175 1.08 3.61 -12.70
CA LEU A 175 0.56 2.27 -12.45
C LEU A 175 -0.74 2.35 -11.63
N PRO A 176 -1.82 1.67 -12.07
CA PRO A 176 -3.00 1.48 -11.24
C PRO A 176 -2.66 0.72 -9.94
N PHE A 177 -3.32 1.07 -8.82
CA PHE A 177 -3.13 0.39 -7.53
C PHE A 177 -3.41 -1.11 -7.64
N SER A 178 -4.47 -1.48 -8.36
CA SER A 178 -4.85 -2.88 -8.57
C SER A 178 -3.75 -3.68 -9.27
N SER A 179 -3.11 -3.12 -10.30
CA SER A 179 -2.02 -3.78 -11.05
C SER A 179 -0.84 -4.13 -10.14
N VAL A 180 -0.43 -3.21 -9.27
CA VAL A 180 0.65 -3.45 -8.30
C VAL A 180 0.26 -4.50 -7.27
N ILE A 181 -0.99 -4.46 -6.81
CA ILE A 181 -1.50 -5.43 -5.82
C ILE A 181 -1.63 -6.83 -6.42
N TYR A 182 -2.04 -6.96 -7.67
CA TYR A 182 -2.02 -8.24 -8.38
C TYR A 182 -0.59 -8.78 -8.52
N ALA A 183 0.38 -7.94 -8.89
CA ALA A 183 1.78 -8.32 -8.97
C ALA A 183 2.35 -8.78 -7.61
N LEU A 184 2.09 -8.04 -6.54
CA LEU A 184 2.48 -8.44 -5.18
C LEU A 184 1.82 -9.75 -4.76
N THR A 185 0.54 -9.95 -5.10
CA THR A 185 -0.19 -11.18 -4.79
C THR A 185 0.41 -12.38 -5.54
N GLU A 186 0.76 -12.21 -6.82
CA GLU A 186 1.47 -13.22 -7.61
C GLU A 186 2.81 -13.59 -6.94
N LEU A 187 3.62 -12.60 -6.56
CA LEU A 187 4.91 -12.81 -5.90
C LEU A 187 4.76 -13.51 -4.54
N VAL A 188 3.74 -13.17 -3.75
CA VAL A 188 3.46 -13.83 -2.46
C VAL A 188 3.10 -15.30 -2.69
N ASN A 189 2.16 -15.55 -3.60
CA ASN A 189 1.58 -16.88 -3.79
C ASN A 189 2.47 -17.81 -4.64
N LYS A 190 3.50 -17.28 -5.32
CA LYS A 190 4.50 -18.08 -6.04
C LYS A 190 5.29 -19.02 -5.11
N ASP A 191 5.49 -18.63 -3.85
CA ASP A 191 6.14 -19.46 -2.84
C ASP A 191 5.11 -20.21 -1.98
N PHE A 192 4.80 -21.45 -2.40
CA PHE A 192 3.82 -22.31 -1.72
C PHE A 192 4.18 -22.66 -0.28
N ASN A 193 5.45 -22.52 0.11
CA ASN A 193 5.91 -22.81 1.47
C ASN A 193 5.71 -21.62 2.42
N ARG A 194 5.25 -20.45 1.92
CA ARG A 194 4.95 -19.32 2.79
C ARG A 194 3.87 -19.64 3.82
N ALA A 195 4.04 -19.01 4.97
CA ALA A 195 3.14 -19.09 6.12
C ALA A 195 1.80 -18.34 5.93
N PHE A 196 1.66 -17.55 4.87
CA PHE A 196 0.45 -16.82 4.53
C PHE A 196 0.25 -16.76 3.02
N GLU A 197 -0.94 -16.38 2.61
CA GLU A 197 -1.31 -16.14 1.21
C GLU A 197 -2.03 -14.80 1.05
N CYS A 198 -2.12 -14.33 -0.20
CA CYS A 198 -2.84 -13.12 -0.57
C CYS A 198 -3.96 -13.43 -1.56
N HIS A 199 -5.08 -12.72 -1.47
CA HIS A 199 -6.16 -12.79 -2.45
C HIS A 199 -6.62 -11.39 -2.84
N VAL A 200 -7.00 -11.23 -4.11
CA VAL A 200 -7.61 -9.98 -4.61
C VAL A 200 -9.07 -10.24 -4.94
N ILE A 201 -9.96 -9.48 -4.33
CA ILE A 201 -11.41 -9.55 -4.55
C ILE A 201 -11.85 -8.25 -5.22
N THR A 202 -12.49 -8.36 -6.38
CA THR A 202 -12.96 -7.20 -7.15
C THR A 202 -14.48 -7.11 -7.13
N ASN A 203 -15.15 -7.92 -7.96
CA ASN A 203 -16.59 -7.80 -8.20
C ASN A 203 -17.41 -8.86 -7.47
N LYS A 204 -16.80 -10.01 -7.15
CA LYS A 204 -17.46 -11.15 -6.52
C LYS A 204 -16.59 -11.69 -5.41
N PHE A 205 -17.19 -11.92 -4.26
CA PHE A 205 -16.50 -12.52 -3.12
C PHE A 205 -16.48 -14.05 -3.26
N LEU A 206 -15.53 -14.57 -4.04
CA LEU A 206 -15.45 -16.01 -4.34
C LEU A 206 -14.65 -16.83 -3.32
N LEU A 207 -13.96 -16.18 -2.38
CA LEU A 207 -13.18 -16.85 -1.34
C LEU A 207 -14.13 -17.49 -0.31
N LYS A 208 -14.19 -18.82 -0.30
CA LYS A 208 -15.11 -19.61 0.55
C LYS A 208 -14.44 -20.28 1.74
N SER A 209 -13.12 -20.44 1.72
CA SER A 209 -12.33 -21.08 2.77
C SER A 209 -10.91 -20.53 2.75
N ILE A 210 -10.24 -20.58 3.89
CA ILE A 210 -8.82 -20.23 4.02
C ILE A 210 -8.07 -21.41 4.62
N ASN A 211 -6.89 -21.71 4.07
CA ASN A 211 -6.03 -22.80 4.55
C ASN A 211 -4.83 -22.27 5.36
N LYS A 212 -4.54 -20.98 5.23
CA LYS A 212 -3.45 -20.26 5.89
C LYS A 212 -3.97 -18.88 6.31
N PRO A 213 -3.31 -18.20 7.26
CA PRO A 213 -3.48 -16.77 7.46
C PRO A 213 -3.44 -16.05 6.11
N THR A 214 -4.43 -15.19 5.87
CA THR A 214 -4.70 -14.64 4.53
C THR A 214 -4.80 -13.13 4.58
N ILE A 215 -4.17 -12.45 3.62
CA ILE A 215 -4.37 -11.02 3.37
C ILE A 215 -5.30 -10.87 2.17
N VAL A 216 -6.42 -10.17 2.35
CA VAL A 216 -7.38 -9.91 1.28
C VAL A 216 -7.29 -8.45 0.86
N PHE A 217 -7.06 -8.22 -0.42
CA PHE A 217 -7.10 -6.90 -1.04
C PHE A 217 -8.40 -6.70 -1.81
N ILE A 218 -9.01 -5.53 -1.65
CA ILE A 218 -10.23 -5.15 -2.36
C ILE A 218 -10.00 -3.83 -3.10
N PRO A 219 -9.63 -3.87 -4.39
CA PRO A 219 -9.66 -2.69 -5.24
C PRO A 219 -11.10 -2.17 -5.35
N PHE A 220 -11.29 -0.88 -5.12
CA PHE A 220 -12.61 -0.28 -5.03
C PHE A 220 -12.62 1.12 -5.62
N THR A 221 -13.76 1.52 -6.20
CA THR A 221 -14.01 2.90 -6.63
C THR A 221 -15.03 3.51 -5.68
N ILE A 222 -14.59 4.48 -4.90
CA ILE A 222 -15.41 5.17 -3.91
C ILE A 222 -16.53 5.96 -4.64
N PRO A 223 -17.81 5.67 -4.35
CA PRO A 223 -18.92 6.46 -4.84
C PRO A 223 -19.04 7.79 -4.08
N ASP A 224 -19.91 8.68 -4.54
CA ASP A 224 -20.20 9.91 -3.81
C ASP A 224 -20.82 9.62 -2.43
N LYS A 225 -20.54 10.49 -1.45
CA LYS A 225 -21.06 10.40 -0.07
C LYS A 225 -20.73 9.08 0.65
N PHE A 226 -19.47 8.64 0.54
CA PHE A 226 -19.01 7.38 1.14
C PHE A 226 -18.34 7.53 2.52
N ASP A 227 -18.24 8.75 3.05
CA ASP A 227 -17.44 9.11 4.22
C ASP A 227 -17.73 8.24 5.45
N GLN A 228 -19.02 8.03 5.79
CA GLN A 228 -19.41 7.19 6.93
C GLN A 228 -19.01 5.72 6.74
N ARG A 229 -19.14 5.21 5.51
CA ARG A 229 -18.74 3.83 5.17
C ARG A 229 -17.23 3.68 5.24
N LEU A 230 -16.48 4.72 4.86
CA LEU A 230 -15.02 4.74 5.03
C LEU A 230 -14.64 4.64 6.51
N ILE A 231 -15.30 5.39 7.39
CA ILE A 231 -15.09 5.28 8.84
C ILE A 231 -15.42 3.85 9.32
N THR A 232 -16.52 3.25 8.87
CA THR A 232 -16.85 1.84 9.19
C THR A 232 -15.74 0.87 8.78
N ILE A 233 -15.18 1.03 7.57
CA ILE A 233 -14.07 0.19 7.08
C ILE A 233 -12.84 0.36 7.95
N PHE A 234 -12.44 1.59 8.25
CA PHE A 234 -11.26 1.86 9.08
C PHE A 234 -11.42 1.38 10.52
N SER A 235 -12.66 1.35 11.03
CA SER A 235 -13.02 0.85 12.36
C SER A 235 -13.13 -0.68 12.41
N PHE A 236 -13.12 -1.36 11.27
CA PHE A 236 -13.28 -2.81 11.23
C PHE A 236 -12.01 -3.49 11.75
N ASN A 237 -12.14 -4.40 12.71
CA ASN A 237 -11.01 -5.04 13.39
C ASN A 237 -10.02 -5.74 12.43
N LEU A 238 -10.50 -6.26 11.29
CA LEU A 238 -9.67 -6.92 10.29
C LEU A 238 -8.97 -5.95 9.33
N PHE A 239 -9.29 -4.65 9.38
CA PHE A 239 -8.71 -3.64 8.49
C PHE A 239 -7.20 -3.53 8.67
N ALA A 240 -6.48 -3.62 7.55
CA ALA A 240 -5.02 -3.64 7.50
C ALA A 240 -4.43 -2.47 6.70
N GLY A 241 -5.25 -1.46 6.43
CA GLY A 241 -4.86 -0.23 5.74
C GLY A 241 -5.50 -0.10 4.36
N MET A 242 -5.23 1.03 3.72
CA MET A 242 -5.74 1.38 2.40
C MET A 242 -4.63 2.07 1.60
N VAL A 243 -4.56 1.80 0.30
CA VAL A 243 -3.85 2.66 -0.65
C VAL A 243 -4.87 3.49 -1.39
N GLY A 244 -4.59 4.78 -1.54
CA GLY A 244 -5.42 5.71 -2.29
C GLY A 244 -4.58 6.86 -2.84
N GLY A 245 -5.24 7.79 -3.53
CA GLY A 245 -4.56 8.91 -4.18
C GLY A 245 -5.14 10.27 -3.84
N SER A 246 -4.36 11.31 -4.07
CA SER A 246 -4.84 12.70 -4.18
C SER A 246 -3.91 13.49 -5.08
N LYS A 247 -4.46 14.20 -6.07
CA LYS A 247 -3.71 15.03 -7.04
C LYS A 247 -2.62 14.21 -7.76
N GLN A 248 -2.97 13.03 -8.26
CA GLN A 248 -2.08 12.10 -8.98
C GLN A 248 -0.89 11.60 -8.16
N LYS A 249 -1.01 11.62 -6.82
CA LYS A 249 -0.01 11.10 -5.88
C LYS A 249 -0.62 9.98 -5.06
N ALA A 250 0.14 8.91 -4.85
CA ALA A 250 -0.29 7.73 -4.09
C ALA A 250 0.17 7.78 -2.63
N PHE A 251 -0.68 7.34 -1.71
CA PHE A 251 -0.39 7.33 -0.26
C PHE A 251 -0.83 6.01 0.39
N TYR A 252 -0.19 5.68 1.51
CA TYR A 252 -0.64 4.59 2.39
C TYR A 252 -1.42 5.16 3.57
N PHE A 253 -2.72 4.90 3.61
CA PHE A 253 -3.62 5.32 4.66
C PHE A 253 -3.79 4.19 5.69
N PHE A 254 -3.64 4.54 6.96
CA PHE A 254 -3.64 3.55 8.05
C PHE A 254 -4.63 3.90 9.18
N GLY A 255 -5.17 5.12 9.20
CA GLY A 255 -6.03 5.56 10.28
C GLY A 255 -6.93 6.73 9.94
N ILE A 256 -7.82 7.06 10.87
CA ILE A 256 -8.69 8.24 10.83
C ILE A 256 -8.60 8.95 12.18
N HIS A 257 -8.54 10.27 12.16
CA HIS A 257 -8.74 11.11 13.32
C HIS A 257 -9.74 12.21 12.99
N HIS A 258 -10.85 12.28 13.73
CA HIS A 258 -11.96 13.18 13.42
C HIS A 258 -12.42 13.01 11.96
N ASN A 259 -12.23 14.02 11.09
CA ASN A 259 -12.56 13.98 9.66
C ASN A 259 -11.30 13.97 8.75
N GLN A 260 -10.20 13.45 9.28
CA GLN A 260 -8.89 13.40 8.62
C GLN A 260 -8.44 11.95 8.44
N LEU A 261 -8.11 11.58 7.21
CA LEU A 261 -7.41 10.34 6.91
C LEU A 261 -5.93 10.52 7.25
N LEU A 262 -5.38 9.62 8.05
CA LEU A 262 -3.97 9.60 8.42
C LEU A 262 -3.19 8.72 7.44
N PHE A 263 -2.07 9.23 6.93
CA PHE A 263 -1.29 8.54 5.90
C PHE A 263 0.23 8.75 6.02
N LEU A 264 0.96 7.84 5.36
CA LEU A 264 2.38 7.93 5.08
C LEU A 264 2.61 8.30 3.60
N ASP A 265 3.55 9.20 3.38
CA ASP A 265 3.83 9.82 2.09
C ASP A 265 5.12 9.27 1.44
N PRO A 266 5.06 8.50 0.35
CA PRO A 266 6.28 7.94 -0.26
C PRO A 266 7.12 8.97 -1.03
N HIS A 267 6.67 10.22 -1.20
CA HIS A 267 7.25 11.23 -2.10
C HIS A 267 8.51 11.91 -1.53
N PHE A 268 9.45 11.12 -1.03
CA PHE A 268 10.75 11.55 -0.55
C PHE A 268 11.82 10.56 -1.01
N VAL A 269 12.87 11.03 -1.67
CA VAL A 269 13.92 10.16 -2.21
C VAL A 269 15.02 9.95 -1.17
N ARG A 270 15.30 8.68 -0.87
CA ARG A 270 16.44 8.24 -0.05
C ARG A 270 17.35 7.32 -0.86
N PRO A 271 18.67 7.24 -0.59
CA PRO A 271 19.49 6.17 -1.14
C PRO A 271 18.93 4.79 -0.74
N CYS A 272 19.07 3.78 -1.60
CA CYS A 272 18.81 2.39 -1.24
C CYS A 272 19.84 1.91 -0.21
N ALA A 273 19.58 0.77 0.44
CA ALA A 273 20.57 0.12 1.29
C ALA A 273 21.85 -0.22 0.50
N SER A 274 23.00 -0.18 1.16
CA SER A 274 24.30 -0.43 0.50
C SER A 274 24.55 -1.91 0.22
N SER A 275 23.98 -2.80 1.04
CA SER A 275 23.92 -4.23 0.75
C SER A 275 22.71 -4.87 1.43
N ILE A 276 22.34 -6.06 0.96
CA ILE A 276 21.23 -6.85 1.50
C ILE A 276 21.40 -7.15 3.00
N MET A 277 22.64 -7.34 3.46
CA MET A 277 22.93 -7.63 4.88
C MET A 277 23.06 -6.38 5.76
N LYS A 278 23.14 -5.18 5.17
CA LYS A 278 23.46 -3.94 5.88
C LYS A 278 22.42 -2.86 5.59
N PHE A 279 21.39 -2.82 6.44
CA PHE A 279 20.45 -1.70 6.53
C PHE A 279 20.10 -1.40 8.00
N ASP A 280 19.85 -0.13 8.30
CA ASP A 280 19.29 0.28 9.60
C ASP A 280 17.76 0.20 9.51
N GLU A 281 17.15 -0.52 10.44
CA GLU A 281 15.69 -0.62 10.55
C GLU A 281 15.05 0.77 10.66
N LYS A 282 15.69 1.70 11.39
CA LYS A 282 15.15 3.05 11.65
C LYS A 282 14.93 3.87 10.38
N ASP A 283 15.61 3.54 9.28
CA ASP A 283 15.42 4.20 7.98
C ASP A 283 14.12 3.80 7.27
N TYR A 284 13.44 2.78 7.79
CA TYR A 284 12.23 2.16 7.26
C TYR A 284 11.07 2.19 8.27
N ILE A 285 11.20 2.93 9.37
CA ILE A 285 10.13 3.11 10.37
C ILE A 285 9.63 4.55 10.35
N ALA A 286 8.31 4.71 10.39
CA ALA A 286 7.68 6.01 10.47
C ALA A 286 7.99 6.73 11.79
N LYS A 287 8.22 8.03 11.70
CA LYS A 287 8.26 8.95 12.85
C LYS A 287 6.95 9.72 12.92
N LEU A 288 6.64 10.32 14.07
CA LEU A 288 5.44 11.17 14.21
C LEU A 288 5.42 12.32 13.18
N SER A 289 6.59 12.85 12.81
CA SER A 289 6.72 13.89 11.78
C SER A 289 6.33 13.45 10.37
N ASP A 290 6.42 12.14 10.10
CA ASP A 290 6.10 11.54 8.80
C ASP A 290 4.59 11.35 8.61
N ILE A 291 3.82 11.38 9.70
CA ILE A 291 2.37 11.22 9.66
C ILE A 291 1.73 12.50 9.15
N LYS A 292 0.99 12.37 8.06
CA LYS A 292 0.24 13.44 7.42
C LYS A 292 -1.26 13.18 7.48
N SER A 293 -2.03 14.21 7.18
CA SER A 293 -3.48 14.14 7.12
C SER A 293 -4.03 14.62 5.78
N LEU A 294 -5.09 13.96 5.32
CA LEU A 294 -5.87 14.34 4.14
C LEU A 294 -7.34 14.45 4.54
N ARG A 295 -8.06 15.44 4.03
CA ARG A 295 -9.53 15.47 4.21
C ARG A 295 -10.17 14.41 3.30
N ILE A 296 -11.22 13.76 3.79
CA ILE A 296 -11.89 12.68 3.03
C ILE A 296 -12.36 13.16 1.65
N ASN A 297 -12.79 14.41 1.53
CA ASN A 297 -13.24 14.99 0.25
C ASN A 297 -12.12 15.29 -0.77
N GLU A 298 -10.86 15.24 -0.36
CA GLU A 298 -9.69 15.40 -1.25
C GLU A 298 -9.16 14.06 -1.78
N LEU A 299 -9.74 12.94 -1.31
CA LEU A 299 -9.38 11.59 -1.72
C LEU A 299 -9.88 11.31 -3.14
N GLU A 300 -9.00 10.81 -4.01
CA GLU A 300 -9.37 10.28 -5.31
C GLU A 300 -10.16 8.97 -5.16
N ARG A 301 -11.07 8.72 -6.12
CA ARG A 301 -12.04 7.63 -5.98
C ARG A 301 -11.42 6.23 -6.03
N SER A 302 -10.30 6.05 -6.72
CA SER A 302 -9.66 4.73 -6.84
C SER A 302 -8.84 4.41 -5.59
N VAL A 303 -9.17 3.31 -4.92
CA VAL A 303 -8.48 2.85 -3.71
C VAL A 303 -8.31 1.33 -3.72
N VAL A 304 -7.44 0.82 -2.85
CA VAL A 304 -7.38 -0.60 -2.50
C VAL A 304 -7.41 -0.73 -0.99
N PHE A 305 -8.41 -1.43 -0.46
CA PHE A 305 -8.46 -1.81 0.95
C PHE A 305 -7.72 -3.12 1.20
N SER A 306 -7.13 -3.27 2.38
CA SER A 306 -6.53 -4.52 2.83
C SER A 306 -7.19 -5.00 4.12
N PHE A 307 -7.35 -6.32 4.23
CA PHE A 307 -7.89 -7.00 5.41
C PHE A 307 -7.07 -8.24 5.74
N VAL A 308 -6.97 -8.60 7.02
CA VAL A 308 -6.27 -9.80 7.49
C VAL A 308 -7.27 -10.82 8.06
N ILE A 309 -7.06 -12.10 7.78
CA ILE A 309 -7.97 -13.18 8.17
C ILE A 309 -7.14 -14.37 8.68
N HIS A 310 -7.53 -14.92 9.82
CA HIS A 310 -6.92 -16.11 10.43
C HIS A 310 -7.88 -17.28 10.55
N SER A 311 -9.18 -16.98 10.60
CA SER A 311 -10.22 -17.96 10.85
C SER A 311 -11.37 -17.86 9.84
N PHE A 312 -12.13 -18.94 9.74
CA PHE A 312 -13.36 -18.95 8.95
C PHE A 312 -14.38 -17.91 9.44
N GLN A 313 -14.46 -17.64 10.74
CA GLN A 313 -15.38 -16.64 11.29
C GLN A 313 -15.03 -15.21 10.82
N GLU A 314 -13.74 -14.90 10.73
CA GLU A 314 -13.27 -13.61 10.22
C GLU A 314 -13.51 -13.49 8.72
N LEU A 315 -13.41 -14.59 7.97
CA LEU A 315 -13.80 -14.63 6.55
C LEU A 315 -15.28 -14.27 6.38
N ILE A 316 -16.17 -14.86 7.18
CA ILE A 316 -17.61 -14.53 7.17
C ILE A 316 -17.82 -13.05 7.52
N SER A 317 -17.14 -12.55 8.55
CA SER A 317 -17.23 -11.14 8.95
C SER A 317 -16.79 -10.19 7.83
N LEU A 318 -15.74 -10.53 7.09
CA LEU A 318 -15.30 -9.76 5.94
C LEU A 318 -16.28 -9.84 4.77
N GLN A 319 -16.90 -11.00 4.53
CA GLN A 319 -17.96 -11.15 3.52
C GLN A 319 -19.17 -10.26 3.84
N GLU A 320 -19.59 -10.21 5.11
CA GLU A 320 -20.67 -9.33 5.55
C GLU A 320 -20.33 -7.85 5.37
N LEU A 321 -19.10 -7.44 5.71
CA LEU A 321 -18.64 -6.07 5.46
C LEU A 321 -18.59 -5.75 3.96
N ALA A 322 -18.05 -6.65 3.14
CA ALA A 322 -17.98 -6.48 1.69
C ALA A 322 -19.38 -6.31 1.08
N LYS A 323 -20.35 -7.10 1.54
CA LYS A 323 -21.73 -7.01 1.09
C LYS A 323 -22.42 -5.72 1.53
N ASN A 324 -22.39 -5.43 2.83
CA ASN A 324 -23.20 -4.36 3.42
C ASN A 324 -22.59 -2.97 3.21
N VAL A 325 -21.25 -2.87 3.13
CA VAL A 325 -20.54 -1.60 3.03
C VAL A 325 -20.06 -1.34 1.60
N LEU A 326 -19.49 -2.35 0.94
CA LEU A 326 -18.92 -2.21 -0.41
C LEU A 326 -19.90 -2.60 -1.53
N GLY A 327 -21.01 -3.28 -1.21
CA GLY A 327 -21.95 -3.79 -2.21
C GLY A 327 -21.40 -4.97 -3.03
N ILE A 328 -20.38 -5.67 -2.52
CA ILE A 328 -19.76 -6.84 -3.17
C ILE A 328 -20.40 -8.09 -2.56
N ASP A 329 -21.20 -8.81 -3.35
CA ASP A 329 -21.89 -10.04 -2.93
C ASP A 329 -21.37 -11.27 -3.72
N ASP A 330 -21.81 -12.46 -3.32
CA ASP A 330 -21.50 -13.73 -4.00
C ASP A 330 -22.45 -14.04 -5.17
N LYS A 331 -23.58 -13.34 -5.26
CA LYS A 331 -24.62 -13.56 -6.27
C LYS A 331 -24.14 -13.14 -7.67
N GLN A 332 -24.25 -14.05 -8.64
CA GLN A 332 -24.33 -13.64 -10.04
C GLN A 332 -25.55 -12.72 -10.20
N LEU A 333 -25.39 -11.57 -10.83
CA LEU A 333 -26.51 -10.87 -11.46
C LEU A 333 -27.11 -11.85 -12.47
N THR A 334 -28.12 -12.62 -12.07
CA THR A 334 -29.03 -13.26 -13.01
C THR A 334 -29.82 -12.13 -13.64
N ILE A 335 -29.32 -11.63 -14.77
CA ILE A 335 -30.16 -10.88 -15.69
C ILE A 335 -31.31 -11.82 -16.02
N LYS A 336 -32.50 -11.57 -15.47
CA LYS A 336 -33.72 -12.20 -15.98
C LYS A 336 -33.80 -11.78 -17.44
N ARG A 337 -33.64 -12.74 -18.35
CA ARG A 337 -33.67 -12.57 -19.81
C ARG A 337 -35.01 -12.07 -20.37
N GLU A 338 -35.92 -11.58 -19.52
CA GLU A 338 -37.30 -11.23 -19.91
C GLU A 338 -37.52 -9.73 -20.10
N GLU A 339 -36.50 -8.86 -19.93
CA GLU A 339 -36.66 -7.40 -20.14
C GLU A 339 -35.50 -6.76 -20.94
N CYS A 340 -35.03 -7.41 -22.01
CA CYS A 340 -34.21 -6.73 -23.02
C CYS A 340 -34.76 -7.04 -24.42
N ASP A 341 -35.91 -6.44 -24.75
CA ASP A 341 -36.24 -6.17 -26.14
C ASP A 341 -35.23 -5.16 -26.68
N GLY A 342 -34.37 -5.66 -27.56
CA GLY A 342 -33.56 -4.88 -28.49
C GLY A 342 -32.44 -4.07 -27.87
N PHE A 343 -31.22 -4.58 -27.91
CA PHE A 343 -30.05 -3.90 -28.47
C PHE A 343 -28.90 -4.93 -28.54
N GLU A 344 -28.39 -5.17 -29.76
CA GLU A 344 -27.21 -6.00 -30.00
C GLU A 344 -25.97 -5.37 -29.36
N VAL A 345 -25.24 -6.15 -28.58
CA VAL A 345 -23.91 -5.80 -28.08
C VAL A 345 -22.89 -6.48 -29.00
N LEU A 346 -22.14 -5.68 -29.75
CA LEU A 346 -20.91 -6.11 -30.42
C LEU A 346 -19.80 -6.15 -29.37
N GLU A 347 -19.27 -7.33 -29.08
CA GLU A 347 -18.07 -7.53 -28.25
C GLU A 347 -16.81 -7.20 -29.06
N PHE A 348 -15.89 -6.44 -28.46
CA PHE A 348 -14.49 -6.32 -28.88
C PHE A 348 -13.58 -6.85 -27.78
#